data_AF-A0A3D4XA88-F1
#
_entry.id   AF-A0A3D4XA88-F1
#
_cell.length_a   1.000
_cell.length_b   1.000
_cell.length_c   1.000
_cell.angle_alpha   90.00
_cell.angle_beta   90.00
_cell.angle_gamma   90.00
#
_symmetry.space_group_name_H-M   'P 1'
#
loop_
_entity.id
_entity.type
_entity.pdbx_description
1 polymer ?
#
loop_
_entity_poly.entity_id
_entity_poly.type
_entity_poly.pdbx_seq_one_letter_code
_entity_poly.pdbx_strand_id
1 'polypeptide(L)'
;AIDHVTLAEGKPACHVIGETAAKGICGSGLIDAAAALLDGKLINKRGRIQDISEMNGQRYIPLADDIYLTQDDIRQLQMAKGAIAAGIELMADHLGITTEQIDRILLAGAFGSFLNPESACRIGLLPPPLLSRITVVGNAAGTGAKRMACSRQELALAQELAEKIEFIEL
;
A
#
# COMPACT_ATOMS: atom_id res chain seq x y z
N ALA A 1 -5.69 8.63 13.28
CA ALA A 1 -5.18 8.93 11.92
C ALA A 1 -6.22 8.45 10.92
N ILE A 2 -6.32 9.06 9.74
CA ILE A 2 -7.18 8.57 8.66
C ILE A 2 -6.62 7.24 8.16
N ASP A 3 -7.44 6.20 8.18
CA ASP A 3 -7.09 4.81 7.85
C ASP A 3 -7.87 4.22 6.68
N HIS A 4 -9.06 4.76 6.40
CA HIS A 4 -9.83 4.46 5.20
C HIS A 4 -10.36 5.73 4.56
N VAL A 5 -10.38 5.75 3.22
CA VAL A 5 -10.92 6.83 2.42
C VAL A 5 -11.76 6.24 1.29
N THR A 6 -13.00 6.69 1.17
CA THR A 6 -13.91 6.34 0.08
C THR A 6 -14.38 7.61 -0.61
N LEU A 7 -15.28 7.46 -1.59
CA LEU A 7 -15.99 8.58 -2.20
C LEU A 7 -17.45 8.58 -1.78
N ALA A 8 -17.92 9.73 -1.29
CA ALA A 8 -19.33 10.03 -1.10
C ALA A 8 -19.66 11.30 -1.88
N GLU A 9 -20.66 11.24 -2.75
CA GLU A 9 -21.11 12.40 -3.55
C GLU A 9 -19.98 13.09 -4.34
N GLY A 10 -18.99 12.31 -4.81
CA GLY A 10 -17.83 12.82 -5.55
C GLY A 10 -16.76 13.50 -4.70
N LYS A 11 -16.89 13.48 -3.36
CA LYS A 11 -15.91 14.01 -2.42
C LYS A 11 -15.29 12.90 -1.57
N PRO A 12 -14.07 13.08 -1.06
CA PRO A 12 -13.46 12.13 -0.14
C PRO A 12 -14.26 12.02 1.16
N ALA A 13 -14.55 10.80 1.58
CA ALA A 13 -15.13 10.47 2.87
C ALA A 13 -14.12 9.64 3.67
N CYS A 14 -13.72 10.14 4.84
CA CYS A 14 -12.61 9.59 5.61
C CYS A 14 -13.12 8.94 6.89
N HIS A 15 -12.63 7.73 7.18
CA HIS A 15 -12.70 7.12 8.51
C HIS A 15 -11.44 7.46 9.30
N VAL A 16 -11.57 7.60 10.62
CA VAL A 16 -10.46 7.92 11.52
C VAL A 16 -10.42 6.87 12.62
N ILE A 17 -9.23 6.27 12.82
CA ILE A 17 -9.00 5.34 13.93
C ILE A 17 -9.44 5.96 15.25
N GLY A 18 -10.34 5.27 15.95
CA GLY A 18 -10.86 5.68 17.26
C GLY A 18 -12.00 6.70 17.20
N GLU A 19 -12.54 7.00 16.02
CA GLU A 19 -13.71 7.89 15.83
C GLU A 19 -13.53 9.30 16.41
N THR A 20 -12.29 9.80 16.42
CA THR A 20 -11.94 11.15 16.87
C THR A 20 -11.60 12.09 15.71
N ALA A 21 -11.37 13.36 16.01
CA ALA A 21 -10.80 14.31 15.05
C ALA A 21 -9.50 13.77 14.43
N ALA A 22 -9.39 13.93 13.11
CA ALA A 22 -8.22 13.48 12.37
C ALA A 22 -7.01 14.36 12.69
N LYS A 23 -5.83 13.74 12.84
CA LYS A 23 -4.55 14.43 13.09
C LYS A 23 -3.48 14.17 12.02
N GLY A 24 -3.81 13.36 11.02
CA GLY A 24 -2.92 12.93 9.96
C GLY A 24 -3.48 11.70 9.24
N ILE A 25 -2.73 11.20 8.26
CA ILE A 25 -3.09 10.07 7.40
C ILE A 25 -2.11 8.94 7.67
N CYS A 26 -2.59 7.70 7.80
CA CYS A 26 -1.70 6.53 7.87
C CYS A 26 -1.53 5.87 6.50
N GLY A 27 -0.68 4.85 6.42
CA GLY A 27 -0.34 4.20 5.15
C GLY A 27 -1.52 3.64 4.37
N SER A 28 -2.45 2.96 5.05
CA SER A 28 -3.68 2.43 4.42
C SER A 28 -4.58 3.56 3.93
N GLY A 29 -4.76 4.61 4.73
CA GLY A 29 -5.55 5.78 4.38
C GLY A 29 -5.01 6.52 3.15
N LEU A 30 -3.68 6.57 2.99
CA LEU A 30 -3.04 7.20 1.81
C LEU A 30 -3.27 6.38 0.53
N ILE A 31 -3.18 5.05 0.61
CA ILE A 31 -3.46 4.16 -0.51
C ILE A 31 -4.94 4.23 -0.91
N ASP A 32 -5.84 4.16 0.07
CA ASP A 32 -7.29 4.29 -0.14
C ASP A 32 -7.64 5.65 -0.73
N ALA A 33 -7.04 6.73 -0.21
CA ALA A 33 -7.24 8.06 -0.77
C ALA A 33 -6.81 8.11 -2.24
N ALA A 34 -5.61 7.64 -2.58
CA ALA A 34 -5.17 7.67 -3.96
C ALA A 34 -6.06 6.84 -4.91
N ALA A 35 -6.56 5.68 -4.46
CA ALA A 35 -7.50 4.87 -5.21
C ALA A 35 -8.84 5.60 -5.42
N ALA A 36 -9.45 6.08 -4.33
CA ALA A 36 -10.69 6.83 -4.34
C ALA A 36 -10.60 8.08 -5.22
N LEU A 37 -9.55 8.89 -5.06
CA LEU A 37 -9.34 10.11 -5.85
C LEU A 37 -9.17 9.82 -7.34
N LEU A 38 -8.57 8.68 -7.69
CA LEU A 38 -8.43 8.25 -9.08
C LEU A 38 -9.78 7.82 -9.67
N ASP A 39 -10.61 7.13 -8.90
CA ASP A 39 -11.96 6.70 -9.33
C ASP A 39 -12.93 7.87 -9.46
N GLY A 40 -12.83 8.84 -8.56
CA GLY A 40 -13.60 10.09 -8.62
C GLY A 40 -13.06 11.10 -9.63
N LYS A 41 -11.98 10.77 -10.34
CA LYS A 41 -11.31 11.65 -11.32
C LYS A 41 -10.79 12.97 -10.73
N LEU A 42 -10.64 13.05 -9.40
CA LEU A 42 -9.99 14.16 -8.71
C LEU A 42 -8.48 14.17 -8.98
N ILE A 43 -7.90 13.01 -9.26
CA ILE A 43 -6.59 12.86 -9.91
C ILE A 43 -6.73 12.11 -11.23
N ASN A 44 -5.86 12.42 -12.20
CA ASN A 44 -5.79 11.64 -13.44
C ASN A 44 -4.82 10.44 -13.31
N LYS A 45 -4.74 9.61 -14.35
CA LYS A 45 -3.83 8.45 -14.41
C LYS A 45 -2.35 8.79 -14.23
N ARG A 46 -1.94 10.04 -14.51
CA ARG A 46 -0.57 10.52 -14.28
C ARG A 46 -0.38 11.07 -12.86
N GLY A 47 -1.39 10.99 -11.98
CA GLY A 47 -1.38 11.52 -10.62
C GLY A 47 -1.51 13.04 -10.55
N ARG A 48 -1.91 13.72 -11.65
CA ARG A 48 -2.15 15.17 -11.60
C ARG A 48 -3.50 15.45 -10.97
N ILE A 49 -3.53 16.27 -9.93
CA ILE A 49 -4.76 16.78 -9.32
C ILE A 49 -5.53 17.62 -10.35
N GLN A 50 -6.79 17.26 -10.57
CA GLN A 50 -7.74 17.93 -11.45
C GLN A 50 -8.58 18.95 -10.69
N ASP A 51 -8.84 18.71 -9.40
CA ASP A 51 -9.53 19.66 -8.54
C ASP A 51 -8.69 20.94 -8.37
N ILE A 52 -9.37 22.10 -8.33
CA ILE A 52 -8.73 23.42 -8.49
C ILE A 52 -8.42 24.06 -7.13
N SER A 53 -8.64 23.36 -6.01
CA SER A 53 -8.22 23.86 -4.70
C SER A 53 -6.72 24.13 -4.70
N GLU A 54 -6.36 25.39 -4.52
CA GLU A 54 -4.99 25.90 -4.67
C GLU A 54 -4.60 26.70 -3.43
N MET A 55 -3.43 26.39 -2.87
CA MET A 55 -2.85 27.10 -1.74
C MET A 55 -1.38 27.37 -2.06
N ASN A 56 -0.98 28.64 -2.02
CA ASN A 56 0.39 29.08 -2.32
C ASN A 56 0.94 28.57 -3.67
N GLY A 57 0.11 28.46 -4.70
CA GLY A 57 0.52 27.95 -6.01
C GLY A 57 0.54 26.41 -6.14
N GLN A 58 0.15 25.69 -5.09
CA GLN A 58 0.14 24.23 -5.07
C GLN A 58 -1.30 23.70 -5.00
N ARG A 59 -1.61 22.74 -5.89
CA ARG A 59 -2.90 22.05 -5.87
C ARG A 59 -2.95 21.05 -4.71
N TYR A 60 -4.09 20.99 -4.06
CA TYR A 60 -4.34 20.03 -2.98
C TYR A 60 -5.78 19.50 -3.03
N ILE A 61 -6.01 18.40 -2.31
CA ILE A 61 -7.34 17.83 -2.11
C ILE A 61 -7.59 17.72 -0.60
N PRO A 62 -8.61 18.41 -0.04
CA PRO A 62 -8.94 18.29 1.37
C PRO A 62 -9.53 16.91 1.68
N LEU A 63 -9.13 16.35 2.81
CA LEU A 63 -9.62 15.08 3.36
C LEU A 63 -10.35 15.26 4.70
N ALA A 64 -9.90 16.22 5.51
CA ALA A 64 -10.53 16.70 6.73
C ALA A 64 -10.07 18.15 7.00
N ASP A 65 -10.58 18.81 8.05
CA ASP A 65 -10.37 20.24 8.35
C ASP A 65 -8.96 20.75 8.01
N ASP A 66 -7.93 20.21 8.66
CA ASP A 66 -6.52 20.60 8.47
C ASP A 66 -5.68 19.51 7.78
N ILE A 67 -6.34 18.56 7.09
CA ILE A 67 -5.65 17.43 6.45
C ILE A 67 -6.01 17.39 4.98
N TYR A 68 -4.98 17.48 4.16
CA TYR A 68 -5.09 17.48 2.72
C TYR A 68 -3.92 16.71 2.08
N LEU A 69 -4.12 16.31 0.83
CA LEU A 69 -3.05 15.77 -0.02
C LEU A 69 -2.64 16.79 -1.04
N THR A 70 -1.35 17.11 -1.09
CA THR A 70 -0.77 17.97 -2.10
C THR A 70 -0.39 17.19 -3.36
N GLN A 71 -0.09 17.92 -4.44
CA GLN A 71 0.47 17.32 -5.63
C GLN A 71 1.78 16.57 -5.35
N ASP A 72 2.61 17.04 -4.42
CA ASP A 72 3.90 16.42 -4.09
C ASP A 72 3.72 15.13 -3.30
N ASP A 73 2.72 15.06 -2.41
CA ASP A 73 2.35 13.83 -1.69
C ASP A 73 1.96 12.72 -2.67
N ILE A 74 1.17 13.07 -3.71
CA ILE A 74 0.82 12.12 -4.77
C ILE A 74 2.07 11.66 -5.54
N ARG A 75 3.05 12.55 -5.77
CA ARG A 75 4.31 12.18 -6.43
C ARG A 75 5.14 11.23 -5.57
N GLN A 76 5.25 11.49 -4.27
CA GLN A 76 5.98 10.62 -3.34
C GLN A 76 5.33 9.23 -3.26
N LEU A 77 3.99 9.17 -3.19
CA LEU A 77 3.27 7.90 -3.26
C LEU A 77 3.56 7.16 -4.57
N GLN A 78 3.55 7.86 -5.72
CA GLN A 78 3.87 7.27 -7.01
C GLN A 78 5.28 6.69 -7.07
N MET A 79 6.27 7.36 -6.48
CA MET A 79 7.63 6.85 -6.39
C MET A 79 7.69 5.58 -5.55
N ALA A 80 7.11 5.61 -4.35
CA ALA A 80 7.09 4.47 -3.44
C ALA A 80 6.38 3.25 -4.05
N LYS A 81 5.18 3.45 -4.60
CA LYS A 81 4.42 2.36 -5.23
C LYS A 81 5.08 1.85 -6.51
N GLY A 82 5.76 2.75 -7.25
CA GLY A 82 6.51 2.40 -8.44
C GLY A 82 7.69 1.47 -8.13
N ALA A 83 8.42 1.72 -7.04
CA ALA A 83 9.51 0.86 -6.60
C ALA A 83 9.04 -0.56 -6.26
N ILE A 84 7.92 -0.70 -5.54
CA ILE A 84 7.35 -2.01 -5.20
C ILE A 84 6.86 -2.74 -6.45
N ALA A 85 6.12 -2.05 -7.33
CA ALA A 85 5.63 -2.65 -8.58
C ALA A 85 6.79 -3.11 -9.47
N ALA A 86 7.82 -2.28 -9.65
CA ALA A 86 9.01 -2.62 -10.41
C ALA A 86 9.75 -3.81 -9.80
N GLY A 87 9.89 -3.87 -8.46
CA GLY A 87 10.51 -5.02 -7.80
C GLY A 87 9.76 -6.33 -8.06
N ILE A 88 8.43 -6.32 -8.06
CA ILE A 88 7.62 -7.51 -8.41
C ILE A 88 7.86 -7.92 -9.86
N GLU A 89 7.86 -6.96 -10.80
CA GLU A 89 8.07 -7.23 -12.22
C GLU A 89 9.48 -7.77 -12.51
N LEU A 90 10.52 -7.16 -11.94
CA LEU A 90 11.91 -7.60 -12.10
C LEU A 90 12.15 -9.00 -11.51
N MET A 91 11.55 -9.30 -10.36
CA MET A 91 11.63 -10.64 -9.77
C MET A 91 10.93 -11.69 -10.63
N ALA A 92 9.78 -11.35 -11.22
CA ALA A 92 9.08 -12.25 -12.14
C ALA A 92 9.91 -12.52 -13.40
N ASP A 93 10.50 -11.47 -13.98
CA ASP A 93 11.40 -11.57 -15.14
C ASP A 93 12.64 -12.42 -14.84
N HIS A 94 13.29 -12.19 -13.69
CA HIS A 94 14.44 -12.99 -13.24
C HIS A 94 14.10 -14.49 -13.11
N LEU A 95 12.89 -14.80 -12.64
CA LEU A 95 12.40 -16.18 -12.51
C LEU A 95 11.84 -16.75 -13.82
N GLY A 96 11.79 -15.97 -14.89
CA GLY A 96 11.23 -16.39 -16.18
C GLY A 96 9.73 -16.66 -16.16
N ILE A 97 8.98 -16.00 -15.27
CA ILE A 97 7.53 -16.13 -15.12
C ILE A 97 6.82 -14.79 -15.38
N THR A 98 5.53 -14.85 -15.71
CA THR A 98 4.67 -13.67 -15.69
C THR A 98 4.06 -13.46 -14.29
N THR A 99 3.64 -12.24 -13.99
CA THR A 99 3.01 -11.95 -12.69
C THR A 99 1.76 -12.79 -12.45
N GLU A 100 1.01 -13.15 -13.49
CA GLU A 100 -0.20 -13.98 -13.43
C GLU A 100 0.09 -15.43 -13.01
N GLN A 101 1.35 -15.88 -13.13
CA GLN A 101 1.79 -17.19 -12.66
C GLN A 101 2.08 -17.22 -11.15
N ILE A 102 2.02 -16.06 -10.46
CA ILE A 102 2.18 -15.99 -9.01
C ILE A 102 0.94 -16.60 -8.34
N ASP A 103 1.13 -17.68 -7.58
CA ASP A 103 0.03 -18.40 -6.93
C ASP A 103 -0.62 -17.61 -5.79
N ARG A 104 0.19 -16.91 -4.98
CA ARG A 104 -0.26 -16.16 -3.80
C ARG A 104 0.65 -14.98 -3.50
N ILE A 105 0.05 -13.89 -3.01
CA ILE A 105 0.76 -12.76 -2.41
C ILE A 105 0.46 -12.75 -0.91
N LEU A 106 1.51 -12.89 -0.09
CA LEU A 106 1.40 -12.77 1.36
C LEU A 106 1.83 -11.36 1.78
N LEU A 107 0.87 -10.53 2.17
CA LEU A 107 1.14 -9.14 2.54
C LEU A 107 1.40 -9.02 4.05
N ALA A 108 2.65 -8.74 4.40
CA ALA A 108 3.11 -8.60 5.77
C ALA A 108 3.45 -7.15 6.15
N GLY A 109 3.59 -6.90 7.46
CA GLY A 109 4.05 -5.63 8.02
C GLY A 109 2.92 -4.73 8.54
N ALA A 110 3.32 -3.64 9.20
CA ALA A 110 2.37 -2.65 9.74
C ALA A 110 1.53 -2.00 8.63
N PHE A 111 2.14 -1.80 7.45
CA PHE A 111 1.45 -1.37 6.25
C PHE A 111 0.48 -2.45 5.74
N GLY A 112 0.91 -3.72 5.72
CA GLY A 112 0.11 -4.82 5.18
C GLY A 112 -1.13 -5.18 5.99
N SER A 113 -1.09 -4.98 7.31
CA SER A 113 -2.16 -5.42 8.24
C SER A 113 -3.51 -4.71 8.03
N PHE A 114 -3.49 -3.49 7.48
CA PHE A 114 -4.67 -2.63 7.29
C PHE A 114 -4.83 -2.15 5.84
N LEU A 115 -3.97 -2.61 4.94
CA LEU A 115 -4.01 -2.23 3.52
C LEU A 115 -5.17 -2.94 2.83
N ASN A 116 -6.02 -2.17 2.15
CA ASN A 116 -7.08 -2.70 1.30
C ASN A 116 -6.48 -3.22 -0.02
N PRO A 117 -6.54 -4.53 -0.29
CA PRO A 117 -5.99 -5.11 -1.52
C PRO A 117 -6.56 -4.50 -2.80
N GLU A 118 -7.85 -4.12 -2.80
CA GLU A 118 -8.49 -3.50 -3.95
C GLU A 118 -7.85 -2.15 -4.27
N SER A 119 -7.67 -1.29 -3.26
CA SER A 119 -7.01 0.01 -3.41
C SER A 119 -5.56 -0.14 -3.86
N ALA A 120 -4.81 -1.09 -3.29
CA ALA A 120 -3.42 -1.36 -3.68
C ALA A 120 -3.30 -1.81 -5.14
N CYS A 121 -4.17 -2.72 -5.59
CA CYS A 121 -4.25 -3.11 -6.99
C CYS A 121 -4.69 -1.93 -7.87
N ARG A 122 -5.64 -1.12 -7.41
CA ARG A 122 -6.20 0.00 -8.18
C ARG A 122 -5.17 1.05 -8.55
N ILE A 123 -4.24 1.35 -7.64
CA ILE A 123 -3.13 2.29 -7.87
C ILE A 123 -1.92 1.64 -8.56
N GLY A 124 -1.97 0.32 -8.78
CA GLY A 124 -0.88 -0.48 -9.34
C GLY A 124 0.32 -0.55 -8.40
N LEU A 125 0.08 -0.69 -7.10
CA LEU A 125 1.09 -1.10 -6.11
C LEU A 125 1.30 -2.62 -6.19
N LEU A 126 0.20 -3.36 -6.35
CA LEU A 126 0.18 -4.80 -6.55
C LEU A 126 -0.44 -5.13 -7.92
N PRO A 127 -0.06 -6.24 -8.57
CA PRO A 127 -0.63 -6.60 -9.88
C PRO A 127 -2.14 -6.84 -9.80
N PRO A 128 -2.97 -6.12 -10.58
CA PRO A 128 -4.43 -6.26 -10.54
C PRO A 128 -4.97 -7.69 -10.77
N PRO A 129 -4.39 -8.53 -11.66
CA PRO A 129 -4.86 -9.91 -11.86
C PRO A 129 -4.77 -10.80 -10.62
N LEU A 130 -3.96 -10.40 -9.62
CA LEU A 130 -3.68 -11.19 -8.43
C LEU A 130 -4.55 -10.82 -7.24
N LEU A 131 -5.53 -9.92 -7.38
CA LEU A 131 -6.37 -9.44 -6.28
C LEU A 131 -6.94 -10.57 -5.42
N SER A 132 -7.50 -11.61 -6.04
CA SER A 132 -8.09 -12.76 -5.36
C SER A 132 -7.07 -13.71 -4.70
N ARG A 133 -5.78 -13.47 -4.92
CA ARG A 133 -4.65 -14.27 -4.41
C ARG A 133 -3.86 -13.55 -3.31
N ILE A 134 -4.31 -12.36 -2.89
CA ILE A 134 -3.69 -11.58 -1.82
C ILE A 134 -4.23 -12.05 -0.47
N THR A 135 -3.33 -12.34 0.47
CA THR A 135 -3.66 -12.65 1.87
C THR A 135 -2.85 -11.78 2.80
N VAL A 136 -3.52 -11.04 3.67
CA VAL A 136 -2.88 -10.26 4.72
C VAL A 136 -2.47 -11.19 5.87
N VAL A 137 -1.17 -11.19 6.21
CA VAL A 137 -0.61 -12.04 7.27
C VAL A 137 -0.20 -11.26 8.52
N GLY A 138 -0.39 -9.94 8.50
CA GLY A 138 -0.13 -9.06 9.63
C GLY A 138 1.37 -8.85 9.92
N ASN A 139 1.72 -8.65 11.19
CA ASN A 139 3.12 -8.53 11.61
C ASN A 139 3.82 -9.90 11.64
N ALA A 140 4.26 -10.36 10.46
CA ALA A 140 4.96 -11.62 10.28
C ALA A 140 6.29 -11.67 11.05
N ALA A 141 7.05 -10.56 11.07
CA ALA A 141 8.32 -10.48 11.80
C ALA A 141 8.12 -10.69 13.31
N GLY A 142 7.16 -10.00 13.91
CA GLY A 142 6.84 -10.14 15.34
C GLY A 142 6.27 -11.52 15.68
N THR A 143 5.46 -12.10 14.80
CA THR A 143 4.93 -13.46 14.98
C THR A 143 6.04 -14.51 14.89
N GLY A 144 6.94 -14.38 13.90
CA GLY A 144 8.11 -15.25 13.75
C GLY A 144 9.04 -15.17 14.96
N ALA A 145 9.33 -13.96 15.45
CA ALA A 145 10.17 -13.76 16.64
C ALA A 145 9.62 -14.50 17.87
N LYS A 146 8.30 -14.41 18.13
CA LYS A 146 7.65 -15.16 19.22
C LYS A 146 7.79 -16.68 19.04
N ARG A 147 7.57 -17.19 17.82
CA ARG A 147 7.68 -18.63 17.53
C ARG A 147 9.10 -19.15 17.78
N MET A 148 10.12 -18.45 17.28
CA MET A 148 11.52 -18.81 17.48
C MET A 148 11.95 -18.71 18.95
N ALA A 149 11.45 -17.72 19.70
CA ALA A 149 11.73 -17.58 21.13
C ALA A 149 11.16 -18.74 21.96
N CYS A 150 10.02 -19.31 21.55
CA CYS A 150 9.34 -20.38 22.27
C CYS A 150 9.63 -21.79 21.75
N SER A 151 10.30 -21.95 20.60
CA SER A 151 10.54 -23.26 19.99
C SER A 151 11.89 -23.34 19.29
N ARG A 152 12.74 -24.28 19.75
CA ARG A 152 14.03 -24.59 19.11
C ARG A 152 13.87 -25.12 17.69
N GLN A 153 12.78 -25.84 17.42
CA GLN A 153 12.49 -26.35 16.09
C GLN A 153 12.16 -25.21 15.11
N GLU A 154 11.38 -24.22 15.55
CA GLU A 154 11.06 -23.04 14.74
C GLU A 154 12.31 -22.18 14.50
N LEU A 155 13.19 -22.05 15.49
CA LEU A 155 14.47 -21.37 15.33
C LEU A 155 15.37 -22.07 14.30
N ALA A 156 15.48 -23.40 14.37
CA ALA A 156 16.26 -24.18 13.41
C ALA A 156 15.70 -24.05 11.98
N LEU A 157 14.38 -24.11 11.82
CA LEU A 157 13.72 -23.90 10.53
C LEU A 157 14.01 -22.50 9.97
N ALA A 158 13.95 -21.45 10.80
CA ALA A 158 14.23 -20.10 10.36
C ALA A 158 15.69 -19.93 9.89
N GLN A 159 16.64 -20.58 10.55
CA GLN A 159 18.05 -20.61 10.14
C GLN A 159 18.22 -21.33 8.80
N GLU A 160 17.61 -22.50 8.63
CA GLU A 160 17.62 -23.24 7.37
C GLU A 160 17.02 -22.43 6.21
N LEU A 161 15.90 -21.74 6.44
CA LEU A 161 15.28 -20.88 5.44
C LEU A 161 16.18 -19.69 5.07
N ALA A 162 16.84 -19.07 6.05
CA ALA A 162 17.77 -17.98 5.80
C ALA A 162 18.94 -18.39 4.90
N GLU A 163 19.44 -19.63 5.03
CA GLU A 163 20.49 -20.18 4.16
C GLU A 163 20.02 -20.46 2.72
N LYS A 164 18.71 -20.60 2.49
CA LYS A 164 18.12 -20.87 1.17
C LYS A 164 17.65 -19.61 0.45
N ILE A 165 17.57 -18.46 1.13
CA ILE A 165 17.14 -17.20 0.53
C ILE A 165 18.31 -16.60 -0.24
N GLU A 166 18.11 -16.39 -1.54
CA GLU A 166 19.04 -15.66 -2.39
C GLU A 166 18.67 -14.18 -2.41
N PHE A 167 19.66 -13.31 -2.21
CA PHE A 167 19.50 -11.87 -2.41
C PHE A 167 19.82 -11.51 -3.86
N ILE A 168 18.90 -10.80 -4.50
CA ILE A 168 19.05 -10.33 -5.87
C ILE A 168 19.20 -8.80 -5.82
N GLU A 169 20.28 -8.30 -6.39
CA GLU A 169 20.46 -6.87 -6.63
C GLU A 169 19.65 -6.48 -7.87
N LEU A 170 18.72 -5.54 -7.69
CA LEU A 170 17.75 -5.10 -8.71
C LEU A 170 18.20 -3.85 -9.47
#